data_AF-A0A252C052-F1
#
_entry.id   AF-A0A252C052-F1
#
_cell.length_a   1.000
_cell.length_b   1.000
_cell.length_c   1.000
_cell.angle_alpha   90.00
_cell.angle_beta   90.00
_cell.angle_gamma   90.00
#
_symmetry.space_group_name_H-M   'P 1'
#
loop_
_entity.id
_entity.type
_entity.pdbx_description
1 polymer ?
#
loop_
_entity_poly.entity_id
_entity_poly.type
_entity_poly.pdbx_seq_one_letter_code
_entity_poly.pdbx_strand_id
1 'polypeptide(L)'
;MHSSQLHVVTSRSNPLRWRAPDRIYRDWAQHILDSGAQLTVVECQYGDRPFTCELPGVRHVGVRANSMVWEKERLLNIGIACLPHDWRTVAWIDSDVFFRQPDWARATVEALQLFDVIQPWSDCYDLGPNREHMQLHRSFCRLWMDGEPIMQGPRAHRSPYRFAHPGYAWAATRSALEATGGLLDIAALGSADHHMALGLIGRAQESYPGNISEGYKRHVLRWQSRAMQAINGNIGALGGAIEHSFHGAKRDRAYESRWDILARNHFDPDEDLKRNVWQAWELAGNKPRLRREIERYFRARNEDANVF
;
A
#
# COMPACT_ATOMS: atom_id res chain seq x y z
N MET A 1 -15.23 -3.19 22.33
CA MET A 1 -14.70 -4.23 21.42
C MET A 1 -13.22 -4.44 21.70
N HIS A 2 -12.63 -5.58 21.36
CA HIS A 2 -11.22 -5.88 21.66
C HIS A 2 -10.34 -5.64 20.43
N SER A 3 -9.18 -5.02 20.62
CA SER A 3 -8.19 -4.78 19.53
C SER A 3 -7.72 -6.08 18.86
N SER A 4 -7.78 -7.21 19.58
CA SER A 4 -7.52 -8.56 19.05
C SER A 4 -8.42 -8.96 17.88
N GLN A 5 -9.54 -8.26 17.66
CA GLN A 5 -10.42 -8.50 16.51
C GLN A 5 -9.88 -7.91 15.20
N LEU A 6 -8.88 -7.02 15.27
CA LEU A 6 -8.23 -6.46 14.09
C LEU A 6 -7.10 -7.35 13.61
N HIS A 7 -7.23 -7.84 12.38
CA HIS A 7 -6.11 -8.44 11.67
C HIS A 7 -5.34 -7.35 10.92
N VAL A 8 -4.03 -7.25 11.14
CA VAL A 8 -3.13 -6.39 10.37
C VAL A 8 -2.37 -7.26 9.39
N VAL A 9 -2.37 -6.88 8.12
CA VAL A 9 -1.59 -7.52 7.06
C VAL A 9 -0.59 -6.51 6.52
N THR A 10 0.67 -6.88 6.43
CA THR A 10 1.68 -6.09 5.72
C THR A 10 2.45 -6.94 4.72
N SER A 11 3.08 -6.27 3.77
CA SER A 11 3.91 -6.89 2.73
C SER A 11 5.36 -6.46 2.89
N ARG A 12 6.28 -7.41 2.73
CA ARG A 12 7.73 -7.16 2.73
C ARG A 12 8.32 -7.68 1.43
N SER A 13 8.85 -6.78 0.61
CA SER A 13 9.55 -7.13 -0.64
C SER A 13 10.78 -6.24 -0.75
N ASN A 14 11.95 -6.84 -0.61
CA ASN A 14 13.23 -6.12 -0.57
C ASN A 14 14.24 -6.74 -1.56
N PRO A 15 13.98 -6.68 -2.88
CA PRO A 15 14.81 -7.35 -3.88
C PRO A 15 16.27 -6.89 -3.88
N LEU A 16 16.52 -5.65 -3.43
CA LEU A 16 17.84 -5.03 -3.39
C LEU A 16 18.50 -5.07 -2.01
N ARG A 17 17.85 -5.67 -1.01
CA ARG A 17 18.38 -5.89 0.35
C ARG A 17 18.79 -4.60 1.07
N TRP A 18 17.96 -3.56 0.94
CA TRP A 18 18.12 -2.33 1.71
C TRP A 18 17.97 -2.63 3.21
N ARG A 19 18.92 -2.19 4.03
CA ARG A 19 18.98 -2.45 5.47
C ARG A 19 17.97 -1.64 6.28
N ALA A 20 17.72 -0.38 5.92
CA ALA A 20 16.86 0.51 6.69
C ALA A 20 15.40 -0.02 6.77
N PRO A 21 14.76 -0.45 5.67
CA PRO A 21 13.44 -1.06 5.72
C PRO A 21 13.39 -2.32 6.62
N ASP A 22 14.43 -3.15 6.60
CA ASP A 22 14.48 -4.38 7.42
C ASP A 22 14.59 -4.07 8.92
N ARG A 23 15.35 -3.01 9.28
CA ARG A 23 15.43 -2.51 10.66
C ARG A 23 14.09 -1.95 11.13
N ILE A 24 13.50 -1.04 10.36
CA ILE A 24 12.24 -0.36 10.70
C ILE A 24 11.12 -1.38 10.88
N TYR A 25 11.07 -2.40 10.03
CA TYR A 25 10.06 -3.46 10.11
C TYR A 25 10.02 -4.14 11.50
N ARG A 26 11.15 -4.37 12.15
CA ARG A 26 11.18 -5.05 13.47
C ARG A 26 10.53 -4.21 14.55
N ASP A 27 10.90 -2.92 14.61
CA ASP A 27 10.31 -1.96 15.55
C ASP A 27 8.82 -1.77 15.27
N TRP A 28 8.47 -1.70 13.98
CA TRP A 28 7.09 -1.59 13.52
C TRP A 28 6.25 -2.81 13.90
N ALA A 29 6.77 -4.02 13.72
CA ALA A 29 6.05 -5.25 14.05
C ALA A 29 5.74 -5.30 15.55
N GLN A 30 6.70 -4.94 16.40
CA GLN A 30 6.49 -4.84 17.84
C GLN A 30 5.42 -3.80 18.18
N HIS A 31 5.46 -2.62 17.55
CA HIS A 31 4.45 -1.57 17.74
C HIS A 31 3.02 -2.06 17.42
N ILE A 32 2.84 -2.83 16.35
CA ILE A 32 1.53 -3.41 16.01
C ILE A 32 1.08 -4.45 17.04
N LEU A 33 1.99 -5.32 17.49
CA LEU A 33 1.69 -6.34 18.51
C LEU A 33 1.34 -5.71 19.86
N ASP A 34 2.07 -4.67 20.27
CA ASP A 34 1.83 -3.91 21.51
C ASP A 34 0.48 -3.17 21.47
N SER A 35 -0.02 -2.86 20.27
CA SER A 35 -1.38 -2.30 20.07
C SER A 35 -2.48 -3.36 20.24
N GLY A 36 -2.11 -4.63 20.44
CA GLY A 36 -3.01 -5.76 20.64
C GLY A 36 -3.66 -6.30 19.36
N ALA A 37 -3.16 -5.91 18.18
CA ALA A 37 -3.65 -6.42 16.90
C ALA A 37 -2.95 -7.73 16.50
N GLN A 38 -3.62 -8.55 15.68
CA GLN A 38 -3.02 -9.78 15.14
C GLN A 38 -2.23 -9.45 13.87
N LEU A 39 -0.93 -9.75 13.81
CA LEU A 39 -0.09 -9.38 12.67
C LEU A 39 0.21 -10.57 11.74
N THR A 40 -0.13 -10.41 10.46
CA THR A 40 0.33 -11.27 9.36
C THR A 40 1.30 -10.50 8.47
N VAL A 41 2.46 -11.09 8.17
CA VAL A 41 3.47 -10.50 7.30
C VAL A 41 3.69 -11.43 6.12
N VAL A 42 3.50 -10.91 4.92
CA VAL A 42 3.78 -11.63 3.68
C VAL A 42 5.11 -11.17 3.12
N GLU A 43 6.10 -12.06 3.15
CA GLU A 43 7.46 -11.77 2.69
C GLU A 43 7.71 -12.39 1.31
N CYS A 44 8.06 -11.55 0.33
CA CYS A 44 8.54 -11.99 -0.96
C CYS A 44 10.07 -12.00 -1.00
N GLN A 45 10.65 -13.20 -1.14
CA GLN A 45 12.07 -13.40 -1.36
C GLN A 45 12.39 -13.74 -2.82
N TYR A 46 13.61 -13.41 -3.23
CA TYR A 46 14.03 -13.52 -4.62
C TYR A 46 15.08 -14.61 -4.81
N GLY A 47 14.81 -15.56 -5.72
CA GLY A 47 15.60 -16.78 -5.86
C GLY A 47 15.58 -17.63 -4.57
N ASP A 48 16.72 -18.20 -4.20
CA ASP A 48 16.87 -19.10 -3.04
C ASP A 48 17.21 -18.37 -1.72
N ARG A 49 17.02 -17.04 -1.68
CA ARG A 49 17.31 -16.24 -0.47
C ARG A 49 16.47 -16.71 0.72
N PRO A 50 17.02 -16.71 1.94
CA PRO A 50 16.26 -17.07 3.14
C PRO A 50 15.20 -16.00 3.43
N PHE A 51 14.11 -16.43 4.06
CA PHE A 51 13.14 -15.51 4.68
C PHE A 51 13.75 -14.85 5.92
N THR A 52 13.33 -13.62 6.21
CA THR A 52 13.93 -12.75 7.23
C THR A 52 12.92 -12.00 8.09
N CYS A 53 11.62 -12.10 7.77
CA CYS A 53 10.55 -11.41 8.46
C CYS A 53 9.81 -12.28 9.49
N GLU A 54 10.35 -13.44 9.85
CA GLU A 54 9.78 -14.25 10.93
C GLU A 54 10.12 -13.64 12.30
N LEU A 55 9.10 -13.39 13.12
CA LEU A 55 9.22 -12.81 14.47
C LEU A 55 8.20 -13.46 15.42
N PRO A 56 8.48 -13.54 16.73
CA PRO A 56 7.51 -14.00 17.72
C PRO A 56 6.20 -13.20 17.66
N GLY A 57 5.06 -13.89 17.72
CA GLY A 57 3.72 -13.26 17.64
C GLY A 57 3.28 -12.83 16.24
N VAL A 58 4.15 -12.95 15.23
CA VAL A 58 3.83 -12.64 13.83
C VAL A 58 3.50 -13.92 13.08
N ARG A 59 2.39 -13.90 12.33
CA ARG A 59 2.10 -14.94 11.34
C ARG A 59 2.85 -14.64 10.05
N HIS A 60 3.91 -15.39 9.79
CA HIS A 60 4.71 -15.25 8.57
C HIS A 60 4.14 -16.06 7.41
N VAL A 61 4.10 -15.45 6.22
CA VAL A 61 3.74 -16.10 4.95
C VAL A 61 4.84 -15.82 3.94
N GLY A 62 5.68 -16.82 3.65
CA GLY A 62 6.75 -16.71 2.67
C GLY A 62 6.30 -17.01 1.24
N VAL A 63 6.65 -16.14 0.31
CA VAL A 63 6.49 -16.35 -1.14
C VAL A 63 7.79 -16.04 -1.88
N ARG A 64 7.92 -16.52 -3.12
CA ARG A 64 9.12 -16.28 -3.93
C ARG A 64 8.78 -15.70 -5.30
N ALA A 65 9.64 -14.83 -5.81
CA ALA A 65 9.55 -14.26 -7.15
C ALA A 65 10.93 -14.20 -7.84
N ASN A 66 10.95 -14.23 -9.18
CA ASN A 66 12.19 -14.16 -9.97
C ASN A 66 12.35 -12.85 -10.76
N SER A 67 11.37 -11.94 -10.69
CA SER A 67 11.40 -10.64 -11.37
C SER A 67 11.10 -9.53 -10.37
N MET A 68 11.78 -8.39 -10.51
CA MET A 68 11.43 -7.20 -9.71
C MET A 68 10.13 -6.60 -10.24
N VAL A 69 9.07 -6.71 -9.44
CA VAL A 69 7.76 -6.08 -9.65
C VAL A 69 7.36 -5.42 -8.33
N TRP A 70 6.57 -4.34 -8.40
CA TRP A 70 5.97 -3.77 -7.19
C TRP A 70 4.87 -4.69 -6.67
N GLU A 71 5.19 -5.45 -5.62
CA GLU A 71 4.39 -6.59 -5.16
C GLU A 71 3.41 -6.27 -4.04
N LYS A 72 3.43 -5.04 -3.50
CA LYS A 72 2.72 -4.67 -2.25
C LYS A 72 1.29 -5.21 -2.19
N GLU A 73 0.39 -4.72 -3.04
CA GLU A 73 -1.02 -5.09 -2.98
C GLU A 73 -1.27 -6.56 -3.32
N ARG A 74 -0.37 -7.19 -4.10
CA ARG A 74 -0.45 -8.62 -4.39
C ARG A 74 -0.16 -9.46 -3.15
N LEU A 75 0.89 -9.13 -2.43
CA LEU A 75 1.27 -9.77 -1.18
C LEU A 75 0.22 -9.51 -0.10
N LEU A 76 -0.34 -8.30 -0.04
CA LEU A 76 -1.47 -8.01 0.85
C LEU A 76 -2.68 -8.91 0.54
N ASN A 77 -3.06 -9.08 -0.73
CA ASN A 77 -4.13 -10.01 -1.12
C ASN A 77 -3.84 -11.46 -0.70
N ILE A 78 -2.60 -11.94 -0.86
CA ILE A 78 -2.17 -13.27 -0.39
C ILE A 78 -2.33 -13.38 1.13
N GLY A 79 -1.92 -12.36 1.89
CA GLY A 79 -2.02 -12.34 3.34
C GLY A 79 -3.46 -12.33 3.84
N ILE A 80 -4.31 -11.50 3.21
CA ILE A 80 -5.75 -11.44 3.49
C ILE A 80 -6.41 -12.80 3.21
N ALA A 81 -6.07 -13.45 2.09
CA ALA A 81 -6.59 -14.77 1.75
C ALA A 81 -6.17 -15.88 2.73
N CYS A 82 -5.09 -15.67 3.50
CA CYS A 82 -4.64 -16.61 4.51
C CYS A 82 -5.33 -16.43 5.87
N LEU A 83 -6.03 -15.31 6.12
CA LEU A 83 -6.64 -15.00 7.43
C LEU A 83 -7.65 -16.08 7.89
N PRO A 84 -7.90 -16.21 9.21
CA PRO A 84 -8.88 -17.17 9.73
C PRO A 84 -10.27 -16.99 9.10
N HIS A 85 -10.98 -18.08 8.81
CA HIS A 85 -12.26 -18.03 8.09
C HIS A 85 -13.36 -17.18 8.73
N ASP A 86 -13.22 -16.76 9.99
CA ASP A 86 -14.16 -15.94 10.75
C ASP A 86 -13.69 -14.49 10.95
N TRP A 87 -12.61 -14.06 10.28
CA TRP A 87 -12.14 -12.67 10.32
C TRP A 87 -13.25 -11.69 9.87
N ARG A 88 -13.30 -10.51 10.49
CA ARG A 88 -14.34 -9.50 10.23
C ARG A 88 -13.79 -8.17 9.76
N THR A 89 -12.66 -7.74 10.33
CA THR A 89 -11.99 -6.50 9.98
C THR A 89 -10.52 -6.77 9.73
N VAL A 90 -9.98 -6.07 8.75
CA VAL A 90 -8.56 -6.14 8.42
C VAL A 90 -8.03 -4.75 8.15
N ALA A 91 -6.81 -4.49 8.61
CA ALA A 91 -6.01 -3.34 8.23
C ALA A 91 -4.83 -3.79 7.37
N TRP A 92 -4.50 -3.02 6.34
CA TRP A 92 -3.23 -3.14 5.66
C TRP A 92 -2.40 -1.88 5.86
N ILE A 93 -1.18 -2.07 6.34
CA ILE A 93 -0.37 -1.00 6.91
C ILE A 93 1.06 -1.14 6.40
N ASP A 94 1.62 -0.04 5.89
CA ASP A 94 3.00 0.05 5.47
C ASP A 94 3.93 -0.17 6.67
N SER A 95 4.98 -0.98 6.46
CA SER A 95 5.85 -1.46 7.55
C SER A 95 6.85 -0.41 8.06
N ASP A 96 6.51 0.86 7.92
CA ASP A 96 7.25 2.06 8.31
C ASP A 96 6.32 3.12 8.94
N VAL A 97 5.06 2.79 9.19
CA VAL A 97 4.03 3.67 9.76
C VAL A 97 3.79 3.37 11.24
N PHE A 98 3.99 4.37 12.10
CA PHE A 98 3.79 4.27 13.55
C PHE A 98 2.61 5.14 13.99
N PHE A 99 1.70 4.57 14.77
CA PHE A 99 0.56 5.29 15.31
C PHE A 99 0.95 5.97 16.62
N ARG A 100 0.63 7.26 16.76
CA ARG A 100 0.82 7.97 18.04
C ARG A 100 -0.30 7.70 19.05
N GLN A 101 -1.49 7.32 18.57
CA GLN A 101 -2.62 6.99 19.42
C GLN A 101 -2.51 5.53 19.87
N PRO A 102 -2.36 5.22 21.18
CA PRO A 102 -2.17 3.84 21.64
C PRO A 102 -3.37 2.91 21.36
N ASP A 103 -4.57 3.47 21.30
CA ASP A 103 -5.81 2.72 21.12
C ASP A 103 -6.31 2.69 19.67
N TRP A 104 -5.47 3.08 18.69
CA TRP A 104 -5.81 3.13 17.27
C TRP A 104 -6.44 1.83 16.77
N ALA A 105 -5.95 0.66 17.22
CA ALA A 105 -6.44 -0.64 16.77
C ALA A 105 -7.88 -0.88 17.24
N ARG A 106 -8.18 -0.58 18.51
CA ARG A 106 -9.55 -0.66 19.05
C ARG A 106 -10.47 0.35 18.36
N ALA A 107 -10.02 1.59 18.20
CA ALA A 107 -10.78 2.64 17.52
C ALA A 107 -11.06 2.29 16.04
N THR A 108 -10.13 1.59 15.38
CA THR A 108 -10.30 1.09 14.00
C THR A 108 -11.44 0.08 13.93
N VAL A 109 -11.46 -0.90 14.84
CA VAL A 109 -12.56 -1.89 14.90
C VAL A 109 -13.90 -1.20 15.17
N GLU A 110 -13.91 -0.19 16.05
CA GLU A 110 -15.12 0.58 16.36
C GLU A 110 -15.62 1.40 15.17
N ALA A 111 -14.74 2.10 14.46
CA ALA A 111 -15.12 2.87 13.28
C ALA A 111 -15.62 1.99 12.12
N LEU A 112 -15.08 0.79 11.95
CA LEU A 112 -15.55 -0.17 10.94
C LEU A 112 -16.96 -0.76 11.22
N GLN A 113 -17.60 -0.39 12.34
CA GLN A 113 -19.04 -0.63 12.52
C GLN A 113 -19.91 0.38 11.76
N LEU A 114 -19.36 1.54 11.41
CA LEU A 114 -20.05 2.64 10.76
C LEU A 114 -19.62 2.81 9.29
N PHE A 115 -18.36 2.48 8.99
CA PHE A 115 -17.75 2.65 7.67
C PHE A 115 -17.30 1.31 7.09
N ASP A 116 -17.37 1.18 5.77
CA ASP A 116 -16.89 -0.02 5.07
C ASP A 116 -15.36 -0.05 4.95
N VAL A 117 -14.76 1.13 4.74
CA VAL A 117 -13.32 1.32 4.57
C VAL A 117 -12.90 2.59 5.31
N ILE A 118 -11.77 2.56 6.02
CA ILE A 118 -11.23 3.74 6.68
C ILE A 118 -9.72 3.90 6.48
N GLN A 119 -9.23 5.13 6.58
CA GLN A 119 -7.84 5.38 6.96
C GLN A 119 -7.78 5.55 8.49
N PRO A 120 -7.08 4.70 9.25
CA PRO A 120 -7.04 4.77 10.71
C PRO A 120 -6.18 5.93 11.25
N TRP A 121 -6.15 7.06 10.54
CA TRP A 121 -5.35 8.24 10.82
C TRP A 121 -5.90 9.46 10.07
N SER A 122 -5.58 10.66 10.56
CA SER A 122 -5.95 11.94 9.93
C SER A 122 -4.75 12.70 9.40
N ASP A 123 -3.65 12.67 10.16
CA ASP A 123 -2.45 13.46 9.90
C ASP A 123 -1.22 12.57 9.93
N CYS A 124 -0.24 12.83 9.08
CA CYS A 124 1.02 12.09 9.05
C CYS A 124 2.21 13.04 9.09
N TYR A 125 3.12 12.82 10.03
CA TYR A 125 4.44 13.43 10.05
C TYR A 125 5.43 12.53 9.31
N ASP A 126 5.91 12.98 8.15
CA ASP A 126 7.11 12.38 7.57
C ASP A 126 8.30 12.72 8.44
N LEU A 127 9.03 11.69 8.86
CA LEU A 127 10.26 11.86 9.58
C LEU A 127 11.44 11.93 8.61
N GLY A 128 12.48 12.67 9.02
CA GLY A 128 13.78 12.72 8.37
C GLY A 128 14.78 11.73 8.96
N PRO A 129 16.03 11.72 8.44
CA PRO A 129 17.11 10.86 8.92
C PRO A 129 17.32 10.81 10.43
N ASN A 130 17.14 11.94 11.10
CA ASN A 130 17.38 12.12 12.52
C ASN A 130 16.07 12.16 13.31
N ARG A 131 14.98 11.64 12.72
CA ARG A 131 13.62 11.65 13.26
C ARG A 131 13.00 13.03 13.42
N GLU A 132 13.57 14.03 12.74
CA GLU A 132 13.00 15.37 12.65
C GLU A 132 11.76 15.39 11.77
N HIS A 133 10.80 16.27 12.05
CA HIS A 133 9.61 16.42 11.21
C HIS A 133 9.97 17.14 9.91
N MET A 134 9.71 16.52 8.76
CA MET A 134 9.97 17.10 7.45
C MET A 134 8.71 17.65 6.77
N GLN A 135 7.61 16.89 6.78
CA GLN A 135 6.40 17.23 6.07
C GLN A 135 5.16 16.72 6.79
N LEU A 136 4.07 17.50 6.73
CA LEU A 136 2.75 17.10 7.18
C LEU A 136 1.89 16.68 5.98
N HIS A 137 1.23 15.52 6.07
CA HIS A 137 0.22 15.06 5.13
C HIS A 137 -1.12 14.90 5.82
N ARG A 138 -2.20 15.04 5.07
CA ARG A 138 -3.56 14.72 5.52
C ARG A 138 -4.07 13.49 4.79
N SER A 139 -4.81 12.66 5.52
CA SER A 139 -5.39 11.45 4.96
C SER A 139 -6.44 11.79 3.91
N PHE A 140 -6.52 10.97 2.87
CA PHE A 140 -7.52 11.09 1.82
C PHE A 140 -8.94 11.05 2.39
N CYS A 141 -9.23 10.09 3.27
CA CYS A 141 -10.56 9.93 3.86
C CYS A 141 -10.93 11.12 4.76
N ARG A 142 -9.95 11.73 5.45
CA ARG A 142 -10.21 12.93 6.25
C ARG A 142 -10.68 14.09 5.38
N LEU A 143 -10.00 14.35 4.26
CA LEU A 143 -10.40 15.41 3.35
C LEU A 143 -11.76 15.13 2.70
N TRP A 144 -12.04 13.86 2.37
CA TRP A 144 -13.36 13.45 1.88
C TRP A 144 -14.48 13.76 2.88
N MET A 145 -14.30 13.37 4.13
CA MET A 145 -15.29 13.59 5.19
C MET A 145 -15.53 15.08 5.50
N ASP A 146 -14.47 15.89 5.43
CA ASP A 146 -14.56 17.34 5.65
C ASP A 146 -15.18 18.09 4.45
N GLY A 147 -15.49 17.39 3.35
CA GLY A 147 -15.98 18.02 2.11
C GLY A 147 -14.93 18.86 1.38
N GLU A 148 -13.65 18.62 1.67
CA GLU A 148 -12.55 19.39 1.09
C GLU A 148 -12.25 18.94 -0.35
N PRO A 149 -11.84 19.87 -1.25
CA PRO A 149 -11.49 19.51 -2.60
C PRO A 149 -10.29 18.54 -2.68
N ILE A 150 -10.52 17.36 -3.24
CA ILE A 150 -9.46 16.39 -3.54
C ILE A 150 -8.84 16.73 -4.90
N MET A 151 -7.68 17.37 -4.89
CA MET A 151 -6.93 17.78 -6.10
C MET A 151 -6.04 16.65 -6.63
N GLN A 152 -5.97 16.50 -7.96
CA GLN A 152 -5.17 15.48 -8.64
C GLN A 152 -4.18 16.10 -9.64
N GLY A 153 -3.19 15.28 -10.03
CA GLY A 153 -2.21 15.63 -11.06
C GLY A 153 -0.95 16.37 -10.56
N PRO A 154 -0.08 16.82 -11.48
CA PRO A 154 1.28 17.30 -11.17
C PRO A 154 1.34 18.54 -10.28
N ARG A 155 0.22 19.23 -10.05
CA ARG A 155 0.15 20.41 -9.17
C ARG A 155 -0.43 20.11 -7.79
N ALA A 156 -0.90 18.89 -7.54
CA ALA A 156 -1.52 18.52 -6.27
C ALA A 156 -0.54 18.65 -5.08
N HIS A 157 0.75 18.37 -5.30
CA HIS A 157 1.80 18.52 -4.28
C HIS A 157 2.14 19.99 -3.94
N ARG A 158 1.75 20.95 -4.79
CA ARG A 158 2.04 22.38 -4.59
C ARG A 158 1.03 23.06 -3.68
N SER A 159 -0.02 22.36 -3.31
CA SER A 159 -0.97 22.90 -2.36
C SER A 159 -0.45 22.72 -0.94
N PRO A 160 -0.17 23.81 -0.19
CA PRO A 160 0.08 23.67 1.24
C PRO A 160 -1.18 23.05 1.85
N TYR A 161 -1.02 21.87 2.48
CA TYR A 161 -2.06 21.16 3.23
C TYR A 161 -3.22 20.50 2.46
N ARG A 162 -3.09 20.18 1.15
CA ARG A 162 -4.23 19.59 0.38
C ARG A 162 -3.95 18.36 -0.48
N PHE A 163 -2.77 17.75 -0.40
CA PHE A 163 -2.61 16.44 -1.03
C PHE A 163 -3.33 15.39 -0.19
N ALA A 164 -4.45 14.87 -0.73
CA ALA A 164 -5.24 13.80 -0.16
C ALA A 164 -4.44 12.50 -0.19
N HIS A 165 -3.67 12.22 0.87
CA HIS A 165 -2.64 11.19 0.81
C HIS A 165 -3.27 9.79 0.88
N PRO A 166 -3.08 8.96 -0.18
CA PRO A 166 -3.76 7.67 -0.28
C PRO A 166 -2.96 6.52 0.35
N GLY A 167 -1.71 6.71 0.76
CA GLY A 167 -0.86 5.64 1.28
C GLY A 167 -0.95 5.40 2.79
N TYR A 168 0.08 4.74 3.34
CA TYR A 168 0.32 4.45 4.76
C TYR A 168 -0.53 3.32 5.35
N ALA A 169 -1.75 3.62 5.76
CA ALA A 169 -2.59 2.67 6.48
C ALA A 169 -4.03 2.81 6.06
N TRP A 170 -4.68 1.66 5.92
CA TRP A 170 -6.11 1.51 5.65
C TRP A 170 -6.66 0.34 6.42
N ALA A 171 -7.97 0.32 6.62
CA ALA A 171 -8.70 -0.81 7.14
C ALA A 171 -10.06 -0.94 6.46
N ALA A 172 -10.59 -2.16 6.43
CA ALA A 172 -11.88 -2.45 5.82
C ALA A 172 -12.61 -3.57 6.55
N THR A 173 -13.93 -3.58 6.39
CA THR A 173 -14.75 -4.75 6.70
C THR A 173 -14.48 -5.85 5.68
N ARG A 174 -14.70 -7.10 6.10
CA ARG A 174 -14.61 -8.25 5.21
C ARG A 174 -15.56 -8.15 4.02
N SER A 175 -16.80 -7.76 4.25
CA SER A 175 -17.81 -7.61 3.22
C SER A 175 -17.38 -6.61 2.14
N ALA A 176 -16.78 -5.47 2.54
CA ALA A 176 -16.28 -4.49 1.61
C ALA A 176 -15.17 -5.05 0.70
N LEU A 177 -14.17 -5.72 1.30
CA LEU A 177 -13.07 -6.31 0.53
C LEU A 177 -13.50 -7.47 -0.37
N GLU A 178 -14.40 -8.35 0.09
CA GLU A 178 -14.93 -9.43 -0.73
C GLU A 178 -15.73 -8.86 -1.92
N ALA A 179 -16.51 -7.80 -1.71
CA ALA A 179 -17.28 -7.15 -2.75
C ALA A 179 -16.42 -6.50 -3.84
N THR A 180 -15.25 -5.94 -3.50
CA THR A 180 -14.30 -5.42 -4.51
C THR A 180 -13.52 -6.53 -5.21
N GLY A 181 -13.53 -7.74 -4.66
CA GLY A 181 -12.69 -8.85 -5.11
C GLY A 181 -11.24 -8.73 -4.63
N GLY A 182 -11.04 -8.11 -3.46
CA GLY A 182 -9.74 -7.79 -2.89
C GLY A 182 -9.22 -6.41 -3.26
N LEU A 183 -7.94 -6.20 -2.98
CA LEU A 183 -7.20 -4.99 -3.37
C LEU A 183 -6.82 -5.05 -4.85
N LEU A 184 -6.73 -3.91 -5.52
CA LEU A 184 -6.21 -3.81 -6.88
C LEU A 184 -4.69 -4.08 -6.86
N ASP A 185 -4.23 -5.13 -7.53
CA ASP A 185 -2.84 -5.59 -7.46
C ASP A 185 -2.08 -5.60 -8.80
N ILE A 186 -2.61 -4.95 -9.84
CA ILE A 186 -2.00 -4.90 -11.19
C ILE A 186 -0.91 -3.82 -11.36
N ALA A 187 -0.70 -2.99 -10.35
CA ALA A 187 0.12 -1.80 -10.43
C ALA A 187 1.62 -2.13 -10.28
N ALA A 188 2.24 -2.63 -11.35
CA ALA A 188 3.61 -3.19 -11.37
C ALA A 188 4.74 -2.23 -10.93
N LEU A 189 4.48 -0.92 -10.84
CA LEU A 189 5.39 0.11 -10.34
C LEU A 189 4.76 0.94 -9.19
N GLY A 190 3.72 0.43 -8.53
CA GLY A 190 2.95 1.12 -7.50
C GLY A 190 1.82 2.01 -8.05
N SER A 191 1.19 2.78 -7.16
CA SER A 191 -0.02 3.61 -7.37
C SER A 191 -1.37 2.92 -7.15
N ALA A 192 -1.40 1.65 -6.76
CA ALA A 192 -2.65 0.95 -6.46
C ALA A 192 -3.46 1.59 -5.34
N ASP A 193 -2.81 2.08 -4.27
CA ASP A 193 -3.44 2.85 -3.21
C ASP A 193 -4.16 4.11 -3.75
N HIS A 194 -3.51 4.84 -4.66
CA HIS A 194 -4.07 6.02 -5.32
C HIS A 194 -5.25 5.67 -6.23
N HIS A 195 -5.15 4.58 -7.00
CA HIS A 195 -6.25 4.06 -7.81
C HIS A 195 -7.46 3.68 -6.95
N MET A 196 -7.22 2.95 -5.86
CA MET A 196 -8.28 2.50 -4.95
C MET A 196 -8.93 3.68 -4.22
N ALA A 197 -8.14 4.63 -3.70
CA ALA A 197 -8.67 5.81 -3.01
C ALA A 197 -9.60 6.63 -3.90
N LEU A 198 -9.19 6.92 -5.14
CA LEU A 198 -10.05 7.62 -6.09
C LEU A 198 -11.21 6.75 -6.59
N GLY A 199 -11.02 5.44 -6.72
CA GLY A 199 -12.07 4.51 -7.09
C GLY A 199 -13.20 4.41 -6.07
N LEU A 200 -12.89 4.55 -4.77
CA LEU A 200 -13.90 4.57 -3.70
C LEU A 200 -14.88 5.75 -3.82
N ILE A 201 -14.51 6.81 -4.53
CA ILE A 201 -15.32 8.01 -4.76
C ILE A 201 -15.66 8.23 -6.24
N GLY A 202 -15.50 7.21 -7.09
CA GLY A 202 -15.90 7.25 -8.49
C GLY A 202 -14.97 8.03 -9.44
N ARG A 203 -13.75 8.35 -9.00
CA ARG A 203 -12.79 9.23 -9.69
C ARG A 203 -11.51 8.54 -10.17
N ALA A 204 -11.49 7.21 -10.30
CA ALA A 204 -10.29 6.45 -10.65
C ALA A 204 -9.69 6.83 -12.02
N GLN A 205 -10.46 7.43 -12.94
CA GLN A 205 -9.92 7.95 -14.19
C GLN A 205 -8.84 9.03 -13.99
N GLU A 206 -8.86 9.72 -12.85
CA GLU A 206 -7.89 10.76 -12.50
C GLU A 206 -6.59 10.20 -11.91
N SER A 207 -6.51 8.88 -11.71
CA SER A 207 -5.40 8.22 -11.02
C SER A 207 -4.29 7.72 -11.95
N TYR A 208 -4.49 7.79 -13.27
CA TYR A 208 -3.54 7.32 -14.28
C TYR A 208 -3.48 8.29 -15.48
N PRO A 209 -2.38 8.32 -16.24
CA PRO A 209 -2.28 9.15 -17.44
C PRO A 209 -3.11 8.57 -18.60
N GLY A 210 -3.60 9.43 -19.49
CA GLY A 210 -4.46 9.01 -20.60
C GLY A 210 -3.80 8.07 -21.62
N ASN A 211 -2.46 8.07 -21.69
CA ASN A 211 -1.67 7.25 -22.63
C ASN A 211 -1.26 5.87 -22.07
N ILE A 212 -1.77 5.45 -20.91
CA ILE A 212 -1.62 4.07 -20.42
C ILE A 212 -2.46 3.10 -21.27
N SER A 213 -2.14 1.80 -21.24
CA SER A 213 -2.87 0.77 -22.00
C SER A 213 -4.33 0.65 -21.59
N GLU A 214 -5.17 0.20 -22.53
CA GLU A 214 -6.59 -0.06 -22.26
C GLU A 214 -6.79 -1.22 -21.28
N GLY A 215 -5.92 -2.24 -21.30
CA GLY A 215 -5.93 -3.32 -20.30
C GLY A 215 -5.77 -2.78 -18.88
N TYR A 216 -4.82 -1.85 -18.67
CA TYR A 216 -4.63 -1.20 -17.38
C TYR A 216 -5.87 -0.42 -16.93
N LYS A 217 -6.42 0.44 -17.81
CA LYS A 217 -7.62 1.24 -17.53
C LYS A 217 -8.80 0.34 -17.15
N ARG A 218 -8.99 -0.76 -17.87
CA ARG A 218 -10.07 -1.72 -17.64
C ARG A 218 -10.01 -2.34 -16.24
N HIS A 219 -8.82 -2.71 -15.75
CA HIS A 219 -8.68 -3.23 -14.38
C HIS A 219 -9.03 -2.18 -13.32
N VAL A 220 -8.51 -0.97 -13.45
CA VAL A 220 -8.79 0.14 -12.51
C VAL A 220 -10.28 0.46 -12.48
N LEU A 221 -10.91 0.62 -13.65
CA LEU A 221 -12.33 0.95 -13.76
C LEU A 221 -13.24 -0.19 -13.32
N ARG A 222 -12.85 -1.45 -13.54
CA ARG A 222 -13.58 -2.62 -13.02
C ARG A 222 -13.55 -2.65 -11.50
N TRP A 223 -12.41 -2.37 -10.88
CA TRP A 223 -12.31 -2.28 -9.42
C TRP A 223 -13.18 -1.15 -8.88
N GLN A 224 -13.11 0.05 -9.47
CA GLN A 224 -14.00 1.16 -9.13
C GLN A 224 -15.47 0.76 -9.25
N SER A 225 -15.88 0.11 -10.33
CA SER A 225 -17.28 -0.28 -10.53
C SER A 225 -17.81 -1.13 -9.38
N ARG A 226 -17.00 -2.07 -8.86
CA ARG A 226 -17.37 -2.89 -7.70
C ARG A 226 -17.41 -2.07 -6.41
N ALA A 227 -16.39 -1.22 -6.20
CA ALA A 227 -16.33 -0.34 -5.04
C ALA A 227 -17.52 0.63 -4.98
N MET A 228 -17.92 1.22 -6.10
CA MET A 228 -19.08 2.10 -6.18
C MET A 228 -20.40 1.36 -5.96
N GLN A 229 -20.49 0.09 -6.35
CA GLN A 229 -21.69 -0.71 -6.13
C GLN A 229 -21.86 -1.12 -4.66
N ALA A 230 -20.76 -1.42 -3.97
CA ALA A 230 -20.81 -2.00 -2.61
C ALA A 230 -20.53 -0.99 -1.49
N ILE A 231 -19.58 -0.07 -1.69
CA ILE A 231 -19.10 0.87 -0.67
C ILE A 231 -19.66 2.27 -0.94
N ASN A 232 -19.72 2.69 -2.21
CA ASN A 232 -20.31 3.96 -2.66
C ASN A 232 -19.89 5.19 -1.82
N GLY A 233 -18.58 5.32 -1.56
CA GLY A 233 -18.06 6.44 -0.77
C GLY A 233 -18.29 6.37 0.75
N ASN A 234 -18.80 5.24 1.29
CA ASN A 234 -18.87 4.98 2.73
C ASN A 234 -17.47 4.74 3.32
N ILE A 235 -16.68 5.81 3.33
CA ILE A 235 -15.29 5.80 3.79
C ILE A 235 -15.10 6.77 4.96
N GLY A 236 -14.23 6.39 5.91
CA GLY A 236 -14.00 7.15 7.13
C GLY A 236 -12.53 7.41 7.44
N ALA A 237 -12.26 8.30 8.40
CA ALA A 237 -10.94 8.52 8.95
C ALA A 237 -11.01 8.58 10.48
N LEU A 238 -10.00 8.02 11.15
CA LEU A 238 -9.82 8.27 12.58
C LEU A 238 -9.08 9.58 12.79
N GLY A 239 -9.42 10.30 13.86
CA GLY A 239 -8.58 11.38 14.35
C GLY A 239 -7.30 10.82 14.97
N GLY A 240 -6.15 11.38 14.61
CA GLY A 240 -4.87 10.96 15.17
C GLY A 240 -3.73 11.10 14.18
N ALA A 241 -2.54 11.32 14.74
CA ALA A 241 -1.32 11.42 13.95
C ALA A 241 -0.62 10.06 13.84
N ILE A 242 -0.12 9.77 12.64
CA ILE A 242 0.88 8.74 12.40
C ILE A 242 2.23 9.38 12.08
N GLU A 243 3.30 8.62 12.25
CA GLU A 243 4.64 8.93 11.79
C GLU A 243 5.02 7.96 10.70
N HIS A 244 5.63 8.48 9.63
CA HIS A 244 6.19 7.65 8.56
C HIS A 244 7.72 7.74 8.65
N SER A 245 8.34 6.61 9.00
CA SER A 245 9.78 6.52 9.25
C SER A 245 10.58 6.70 7.97
N PHE A 246 11.68 7.44 8.05
CA PHE A 246 12.53 7.68 6.88
C PHE A 246 13.24 6.40 6.42
N HIS A 247 13.13 6.09 5.13
CA HIS A 247 13.87 5.00 4.47
C HIS A 247 14.25 5.40 3.03
N GLY A 248 14.91 6.55 2.87
CA GLY A 248 15.31 7.12 1.58
C GLY A 248 14.49 8.34 1.18
N ALA A 249 15.13 9.25 0.43
CA ALA A 249 14.54 10.54 0.11
C ALA A 249 13.35 10.40 -0.86
N LYS A 250 12.27 11.15 -0.63
CA LYS A 250 11.07 11.10 -1.49
C LYS A 250 11.36 11.45 -2.96
N ARG A 251 12.33 12.32 -3.23
CA ARG A 251 12.78 12.67 -4.59
C ARG A 251 13.28 11.45 -5.39
N ASP A 252 13.88 10.47 -4.71
CA ASP A 252 14.48 9.28 -5.32
C ASP A 252 13.42 8.21 -5.61
N ARG A 253 12.18 8.39 -5.11
CA ARG A 253 11.03 7.50 -5.37
C ARG A 253 10.41 7.71 -6.77
N ALA A 254 10.79 8.79 -7.46
CA ALA A 254 10.53 9.08 -8.87
C ALA A 254 9.10 8.74 -9.37
N TYR A 255 8.07 9.15 -8.62
CA TYR A 255 6.65 8.81 -8.86
C TYR A 255 6.20 9.13 -10.31
N GLU A 256 6.53 10.31 -10.81
CA GLU A 256 6.14 10.73 -12.18
C GLU A 256 6.83 9.90 -13.27
N SER A 257 8.09 9.51 -13.06
CA SER A 257 8.86 8.73 -14.05
C SER A 257 8.37 7.29 -14.23
N ARG A 258 7.56 6.75 -13.31
CA ARG A 258 7.01 5.39 -13.42
C ARG A 258 5.98 5.28 -14.52
N TRP A 259 5.11 6.28 -14.62
CA TRP A 259 4.13 6.36 -15.69
C TRP A 259 4.78 6.42 -17.06
N ASP A 260 5.89 7.14 -17.20
CA ASP A 260 6.71 7.16 -18.40
C ASP A 260 7.25 5.77 -18.77
N ILE A 261 7.73 4.99 -17.80
CA ILE A 261 8.20 3.61 -18.03
C ILE A 261 7.05 2.74 -18.54
N LEU A 262 5.89 2.77 -17.86
CA LEU A 262 4.74 1.95 -18.25
C LEU A 262 4.21 2.34 -19.64
N ALA A 263 4.03 3.64 -19.90
CA ALA A 263 3.50 4.13 -21.17
C ALA A 263 4.43 3.85 -22.35
N ARG A 264 5.74 4.12 -22.22
CA ARG A 264 6.72 3.89 -23.31
C ARG A 264 6.90 2.42 -23.68
N ASN A 265 6.64 1.52 -22.74
CA ASN A 265 6.71 0.08 -22.99
C ASN A 265 5.34 -0.52 -23.33
N HIS A 266 4.30 0.32 -23.48
CA HIS A 266 2.91 -0.12 -23.68
C HIS A 266 2.54 -1.23 -22.69
N PHE A 267 2.82 -1.01 -21.40
CA PHE A 267 2.60 -2.01 -20.37
C PHE A 267 1.12 -2.38 -20.30
N ASP A 268 0.81 -3.67 -20.45
CA ASP A 268 -0.53 -4.22 -20.26
C ASP A 268 -0.46 -5.34 -19.21
N PRO A 269 -1.15 -5.20 -18.06
CA PRO A 269 -1.09 -6.20 -17.00
C PRO A 269 -1.65 -7.57 -17.43
N ASP A 270 -2.51 -7.65 -18.45
CA ASP A 270 -3.03 -8.92 -18.96
C ASP A 270 -1.98 -9.72 -19.76
N GLU A 271 -0.99 -9.03 -20.33
CA GLU A 271 0.04 -9.63 -21.19
C GLU A 271 1.43 -9.70 -20.52
N ASP A 272 1.75 -8.69 -19.72
CA ASP A 272 3.11 -8.44 -19.21
C ASP A 272 3.31 -8.95 -17.79
N LEU A 273 2.23 -9.29 -17.07
CA LEU A 273 2.28 -9.90 -15.75
C LEU A 273 1.77 -11.34 -15.78
N LYS A 274 2.43 -12.20 -15.01
CA LYS A 274 2.01 -13.58 -14.76
C LYS A 274 2.14 -13.92 -13.29
N ARG A 275 1.26 -14.78 -12.79
CA ARG A 275 1.40 -15.35 -11.44
C ARG A 275 2.28 -16.58 -11.50
N ASN A 276 3.24 -16.69 -10.60
CA ASN A 276 4.04 -17.90 -10.45
C ASN A 276 3.36 -18.90 -9.49
N VAL A 277 4.05 -20.00 -9.16
CA VAL A 277 3.54 -21.06 -8.27
C VAL A 277 3.25 -20.57 -6.85
N TRP A 278 3.92 -19.51 -6.41
CA TRP A 278 3.70 -18.84 -5.11
C TRP A 278 2.61 -17.78 -5.18
N GLN A 279 1.93 -17.66 -6.32
CA GLN A 279 0.94 -16.64 -6.60
C GLN A 279 1.50 -15.21 -6.65
N ALA A 280 2.81 -15.00 -6.53
CA ALA A 280 3.48 -13.71 -6.66
C ALA A 280 3.51 -13.23 -8.14
N TRP A 281 3.65 -11.93 -8.37
CA TRP A 281 3.74 -11.39 -9.72
C TRP A 281 5.15 -11.53 -10.29
N GLU A 282 5.20 -11.95 -11.55
CA GLU A 282 6.42 -11.91 -12.35
C GLU A 282 6.14 -11.22 -13.68
N LEU A 283 7.19 -10.62 -14.25
CA LEU A 283 7.13 -10.16 -15.63
C LEU A 283 7.00 -11.38 -16.56
N ALA A 284 6.14 -11.29 -17.56
CA ALA A 284 5.92 -12.35 -18.53
C ALA A 284 7.18 -12.67 -19.37
N GLY A 285 8.10 -11.72 -19.49
CA GLY A 285 9.38 -11.87 -20.20
C GLY A 285 9.32 -11.51 -21.68
N ASN A 286 8.15 -11.11 -22.17
CA ASN A 286 7.90 -10.63 -23.54
C ASN A 286 8.50 -9.24 -23.83
N LYS A 287 8.80 -8.42 -22.81
CA LYS A 287 9.35 -7.06 -22.96
C LYS A 287 10.67 -6.87 -22.19
N PRO A 288 11.84 -7.21 -22.78
CA PRO A 288 13.14 -7.04 -22.12
C PRO A 288 13.49 -5.59 -21.76
N ARG A 289 12.99 -4.61 -22.51
CA ARG A 289 13.16 -3.19 -22.20
C ARG A 289 12.44 -2.82 -20.90
N LEU A 290 11.17 -3.19 -20.77
CA LEU A 290 10.36 -2.97 -19.57
C LEU A 290 11.08 -3.50 -18.33
N ARG A 291 11.56 -4.75 -18.39
CA ARG A 291 12.35 -5.37 -17.31
C ARG A 291 13.52 -4.49 -16.91
N ARG A 292 14.40 -4.10 -17.84
CA ARG A 292 15.59 -3.28 -17.52
C ARG A 292 15.23 -1.91 -16.91
N GLU A 293 14.15 -1.29 -17.38
CA GLU A 293 13.70 0.01 -16.86
C GLU A 293 13.11 -0.12 -15.45
N ILE A 294 12.34 -1.18 -15.17
CA ILE A 294 11.87 -1.51 -13.81
C ILE A 294 13.04 -1.78 -12.88
N GLU A 295 14.02 -2.59 -13.30
CA GLU A 295 15.21 -2.89 -12.50
C GLU A 295 15.99 -1.60 -12.16
N ARG A 296 16.09 -0.66 -13.11
CA ARG A 296 16.70 0.66 -12.89
C ARG A 296 15.89 1.50 -11.90
N TYR A 297 14.57 1.50 -12.03
CA TYR A 297 13.67 2.18 -11.11
C TYR A 297 13.87 1.72 -9.66
N PHE A 298 13.89 0.41 -9.41
CA PHE A 298 14.12 -0.13 -8.06
C PHE A 298 15.47 0.29 -7.48
N ARG A 299 16.54 0.29 -8.29
CA ARG A 299 17.89 0.70 -7.86
C ARG A 299 17.98 2.18 -7.51
N ALA A 300 17.25 3.04 -8.23
CA ALA A 300 17.28 4.47 -8.02
C ALA A 300 16.66 4.91 -6.68
N ARG A 301 15.81 4.08 -6.05
CA ARG A 301 15.10 4.42 -4.81
C ARG A 301 16.01 4.67 -3.60
N ASN A 302 17.20 4.06 -3.58
CA ASN A 302 18.24 4.25 -2.56
C ASN A 302 17.68 4.29 -1.12
N GLU A 303 17.02 3.21 -0.68
CA GLU A 303 16.31 3.21 0.60
C GLU A 303 17.24 3.21 1.83
N ASP A 304 18.54 2.98 1.60
CA ASP A 304 19.61 3.04 2.60
C ASP A 304 20.33 4.38 2.67
N ALA A 305 19.78 5.46 2.11
CA ALA A 305 20.43 6.78 2.07
C ALA A 305 20.95 7.32 3.43
N ASN A 306 20.58 6.71 4.57
CA ASN A 306 21.02 7.07 5.92
C ASN A 306 21.68 5.91 6.70
N VAL A 307 22.02 4.80 6.05
CA VAL A 307 22.77 3.72 6.72
C VAL A 307 24.25 4.05 6.58
N PHE A 308 24.79 4.75 7.58
CA PHE A 308 26.22 4.90 7.77
C PHE A 308 26.83 3.60 8.31
#